data_AF-A0A939ABP1-F1
#
_entry.id   AF-A0A939ABP1-F1
#
_cell.length_a   1.000
_cell.length_b   1.000
_cell.length_c   1.000
_cell.angle_alpha   90.00
_cell.angle_beta   90.00
_cell.angle_gamma   90.00
#
_symmetry.space_group_name_H-M   'P 1'
#
loop_
_entity.id
_entity.type
_entity.pdbx_description
1 polymer ?
#
loop_
_entity_poly.entity_id
_entity_poly.type
_entity_poly.pdbx_seq_one_letter_code
_entity_poly.pdbx_strand_id
1 'polypeptide(L)'
;MRRMLEALGLVVVRLSRVRFAGLDVGGLAPGDFRELAADEVEMLRRACHAAGAPHLSIKQDRPAGELRSDPSVESPSRPPHSRGS
;
A
#
# COMPACT_ATOMS: atom_id res chain seq x y z
N MET A 1 16.61 -10.32 9.84
CA MET A 1 17.76 -10.44 8.91
C MET A 1 19.00 -9.70 9.36
N ARG A 2 18.94 -8.42 9.78
CA ARG A 2 20.15 -7.68 10.23
C ARG A 2 21.03 -8.45 11.23
N ARG A 3 20.44 -8.90 12.35
CA ARG A 3 21.16 -9.69 13.37
C ARG A 3 21.73 -11.02 12.87
N MET A 4 21.06 -11.66 11.90
CA MET A 4 21.51 -12.95 11.35
C MET A 4 22.75 -12.77 10.46
N LEU A 5 22.79 -11.69 9.68
CA LEU A 5 23.92 -11.37 8.81
C LEU A 5 25.12 -10.86 9.64
N GLU A 6 24.85 -10.08 10.68
CA GLU A 6 25.87 -9.61 11.61
C GLU A 6 26.58 -10.78 12.33
N ALA A 7 25.84 -11.83 12.70
CA ALA A 7 26.42 -13.04 13.29
C ALA A 7 27.42 -13.76 12.38
N LEU A 8 27.36 -13.50 11.07
CA LEU A 8 28.30 -14.01 10.07
C LEU A 8 29.43 -13.00 9.74
N GLY A 9 29.50 -11.88 10.47
CA GLY A 9 30.45 -10.80 10.22
C GLY A 9 30.09 -9.91 9.03
N LEU A 10 28.86 -9.99 8.51
CA LEU A 10 28.39 -9.23 7.36
C LEU A 10 27.65 -7.95 7.80
N VAL A 11 28.00 -6.82 7.18
CA VAL A 11 27.33 -5.54 7.41
C VAL A 11 26.21 -5.32 6.40
N VAL A 12 25.00 -5.03 6.88
CA VAL A 12 23.85 -4.74 6.02
C VAL A 12 23.85 -3.27 5.62
N VAL A 13 24.21 -2.99 4.36
CA VAL A 13 24.25 -1.63 3.81
C VAL A 13 22.87 -1.11 3.41
N ARG A 14 21.97 -1.99 2.93
CA ARG A 14 20.60 -1.65 2.56
C ARG A 14 19.68 -2.85 2.78
N LEU A 15 18.49 -2.60 3.31
CA LEU A 15 17.45 -3.62 3.46
C LEU A 15 16.11 -3.03 3.04
N SER A 16 15.47 -3.65 2.06
CA SER A 16 14.13 -3.28 1.60
C SER A 16 13.24 -4.52 1.51
N ARG A 17 11.98 -4.40 1.92
CA ARG A 17 10.98 -5.45 1.75
C ARG A 17 10.16 -5.14 0.51
N VAL A 18 10.42 -5.86 -0.58
CA VAL A 18 9.76 -5.65 -1.88
C VAL A 18 8.45 -6.42 -2.02
N ARG A 19 8.26 -7.50 -1.24
CA ARG A 19 7.06 -8.33 -1.25
C ARG A 19 6.68 -8.82 0.15
N PHE A 20 5.40 -9.06 0.37
CA PHE A 20 4.87 -9.69 1.58
C PHE A 20 3.51 -10.33 1.32
N ALA A 21 3.34 -11.59 1.75
CA ALA A 21 2.06 -12.31 1.67
C ALA A 21 1.38 -12.26 0.28
N GLY A 22 2.17 -12.36 -0.79
CA GLY A 22 1.68 -12.29 -2.18
C GLY A 22 1.54 -10.86 -2.74
N LEU A 23 1.66 -9.83 -1.91
CA LEU A 23 1.66 -8.43 -2.34
C LEU A 23 3.06 -7.95 -2.71
N ASP A 24 3.15 -7.07 -3.70
CA ASP A 24 4.38 -6.41 -4.17
C ASP A 24 4.28 -4.88 -4.01
N VAL A 25 5.40 -4.23 -3.69
CA VAL A 25 5.48 -2.76 -3.57
C VAL A 25 5.30 -2.08 -4.93
N GLY A 26 5.69 -2.73 -6.02
CA GLY A 26 5.52 -2.26 -7.38
C GLY A 26 6.25 -0.94 -7.62
N GLY A 27 5.55 -0.01 -8.28
CA GLY A 27 6.04 1.33 -8.60
C GLY A 27 5.74 2.41 -7.55
N LEU A 28 5.34 2.05 -6.32
CA LEU A 28 5.10 3.04 -5.27
C LEU A 28 6.39 3.78 -4.90
N ALA A 29 6.31 5.11 -4.81
CA ALA A 29 7.42 5.88 -4.31
C ALA A 29 7.58 5.69 -2.79
N PRO A 30 8.78 5.95 -2.24
CA PRO A 30 8.97 5.91 -0.80
C PRO A 30 8.01 6.87 -0.08
N GLY A 31 7.20 6.34 0.82
CA GLY A 31 6.21 7.12 1.59
C GLY A 31 4.79 7.07 1.02
N ASP A 32 4.62 6.60 -0.21
CA ASP A 32 3.30 6.42 -0.80
C ASP A 32 2.61 5.15 -0.28
N PHE A 33 1.28 5.15 -0.38
CA PHE A 33 0.45 3.97 -0.15
C PHE A 33 -0.64 3.90 -1.22
N ARG A 34 -1.18 2.70 -1.39
CA ARG A 34 -2.36 2.46 -2.22
C ARG A 34 -3.34 1.57 -1.46
N GLU A 35 -4.61 1.73 -1.77
CA GLU A 35 -5.62 0.76 -1.37
C GLU A 35 -5.40 -0.56 -2.11
N LEU A 36 -5.75 -1.66 -1.43
CA LEU A 36 -5.68 -2.99 -2.01
C LEU A 36 -6.92 -3.26 -2.86
N ALA A 37 -6.72 -3.98 -3.97
CA ALA A 37 -7.82 -4.43 -4.78
C ALA A 37 -8.57 -5.59 -4.08
N ALA A 38 -9.83 -5.83 -4.47
CA ALA A 38 -10.70 -6.79 -3.78
C ALA A 38 -10.15 -8.23 -3.81
N ASP A 39 -9.56 -8.62 -4.94
CA ASP A 39 -8.85 -9.88 -5.16
C ASP A 39 -7.61 -10.01 -4.27
N GLU A 40 -6.84 -8.94 -4.10
CA GLU A 40 -5.69 -8.91 -3.18
C GLU A 40 -6.12 -9.10 -1.72
N VAL A 41 -7.22 -8.46 -1.32
CA VAL A 41 -7.80 -8.61 0.02
C VAL A 41 -8.28 -10.05 0.23
N GLU A 42 -8.95 -10.65 -0.75
CA GLU A 42 -9.43 -12.02 -0.67
C GLU A 42 -8.27 -13.02 -0.57
N MET A 43 -7.23 -12.84 -1.38
CA MET A 43 -6.00 -13.63 -1.31
C MET A 43 -5.38 -13.57 0.09
N LEU A 44 -5.25 -12.37 0.67
CA LEU A 44 -4.71 -12.19 2.03
C LEU A 44 -5.56 -12.88 3.09
N ARG A 45 -6.89 -12.77 3.01
CA ARG A 45 -7.81 -13.43 3.94
C ARG A 45 -7.62 -14.95 3.91
N ARG A 46 -7.54 -15.53 2.72
CA ARG A 46 -7.27 -16.97 2.52
C ARG A 46 -5.92 -17.38 3.11
N ALA A 47 -4.87 -16.61 2.84
CA ALA A 47 -3.52 -16.87 3.35
C ALA A 47 -3.44 -16.84 4.89
N CYS A 48 -4.17 -15.92 5.53
CA CYS A 48 -4.21 -15.81 6.99
C CYS A 48 -5.02 -16.95 7.62
N HIS A 49 -6.17 -17.31 7.04
CA HIS A 49 -7.02 -18.37 7.56
C HIS A 49 -6.36 -19.77 7.46
N ALA A 50 -5.55 -20.01 6.43
CA ALA A 50 -4.78 -21.25 6.30
C ALA A 50 -3.70 -21.41 7.39
N ALA A 51 -3.24 -20.31 7.99
CA ALA A 51 -2.15 -20.31 8.97
C ALA A 51 -2.60 -20.44 10.43
N GLY A 52 -3.91 -20.59 10.71
CA GLY A 52 -4.42 -20.80 12.07
C GLY A 52 -4.13 -19.66 13.06
N ALA A 53 -3.79 -18.47 12.56
CA ALA A 53 -3.46 -17.33 13.40
C ALA A 53 -4.75 -16.75 14.02
N PRO A 54 -4.82 -16.54 15.35
CA PRO A 54 -5.95 -15.87 15.96
C PRO A 54 -5.97 -14.41 15.48
N HIS A 55 -6.96 -14.06 14.66
CA HIS A 55 -7.25 -12.65 14.40
C HIS A 55 -7.74 -12.03 15.71
N LEU A 56 -7.00 -11.06 16.24
CA LEU A 56 -7.49 -10.21 17.32
C LEU A 56 -8.66 -9.40 16.74
N SER A 57 -9.88 -9.86 17.01
CA SER A 57 -11.13 -9.30 16.48
C SER A 57 -11.33 -7.85 16.93
N ILE A 58 -10.81 -6.90 16.16
CA ILE A 58 -11.30 -5.52 16.19
C ILE A 58 -12.56 -5.53 15.34
N LYS A 59 -13.73 -5.42 15.99
CA LYS A 59 -15.06 -5.42 15.36
C LYS A 59 -15.07 -4.53 14.10
N GLN A 60 -15.13 -5.14 12.92
CA GLN A 60 -15.48 -4.42 11.68
C GLN A 60 -16.99 -4.24 11.66
N ASP A 61 -17.46 -3.20 12.35
CA ASP A 61 -18.71 -2.52 12.01
C ASP A 61 -18.33 -1.13 11.54
N ARG A 62 -17.96 -1.03 10.27
CA ARG A 62 -18.02 0.25 9.56
C ARG A 62 -19.01 0.04 8.43
N PRO A 63 -20.18 0.70 8.44
CA PRO A 63 -21.17 0.51 7.39
C PRO A 63 -20.54 0.93 6.06
N ALA A 64 -20.75 0.09 5.05
CA ALA A 64 -20.48 0.44 3.66
C ALA A 64 -21.38 1.62 3.27
N GLY A 65 -20.87 2.84 3.40
CA GLY A 65 -21.66 4.04 3.20
C GLY A 65 -20.78 5.28 3.15
N GLU A 66 -20.06 5.46 2.05
CA GLU A 66 -20.02 6.71 1.28
C GLU A 66 -19.09 6.50 0.09
N LEU A 67 -19.72 6.20 -1.05
CA LEU A 67 -19.20 6.60 -2.34
C LEU A 67 -18.96 8.11 -2.26
N ARG A 68 -17.72 8.54 -1.99
CA ARG A 68 -17.29 9.89 -2.34
C ARG A 68 -17.25 9.96 -3.87
N SER A 69 -18.42 10.06 -4.47
CA SER A 69 -18.58 10.72 -5.75
C SER A 69 -18.21 12.17 -5.49
N ASP A 70 -16.96 12.56 -5.73
CA ASP A 70 -16.59 13.97 -5.84
C ASP A 70 -17.12 14.46 -7.19
N PRO A 71 -18.22 15.24 -7.26
CA PRO A 71 -18.70 15.78 -8.51
C PRO A 71 -18.03 17.15 -8.71
N SER A 72 -16.70 17.18 -8.82
CA SER A 72 -15.95 18.41 -9.16
C SER A 72 -14.48 18.07 -9.44
N VAL A 73 -14.21 17.37 -10.54
CA VAL A 73 -12.98 17.64 -11.30
C VAL A 73 -13.36 18.68 -12.37
N GLU A 74 -13.81 19.86 -11.91
CA GLU A 74 -13.73 21.06 -12.74
C GLU A 74 -12.27 21.48 -12.73
N SER A 75 -11.56 21.10 -13.80
CA SER A 75 -10.18 21.51 -14.00
C SER A 75 -10.13 23.03 -14.10
N PRO A 76 -9.43 23.77 -13.22
CA PRO A 76 -9.21 25.18 -13.48
C PRO A 76 -8.26 25.29 -14.67
N SER A 77 -8.81 25.82 -15.77
CA SER A 77 -8.12 26.12 -17.01
C SER A 77 -6.85 26.92 -16.74
N ARG A 78 -5.70 26.37 -17.13
CA ARG A 78 -4.41 27.07 -17.11
C ARG A 78 -4.49 28.29 -18.06
N PRO A 79 -4.25 29.53 -17.60
CA PRO A 79 -4.27 30.68 -18.49
C PRO A 79 -3.10 30.61 -19.47
N PRO A 80 -3.25 31.07 -20.73
CA PRO A 80 -2.16 31.10 -21.69
C PRO A 80 -1.15 32.17 -21.26
N HIS A 81 0.10 31.77 -20.99
CA HIS A 81 1.21 32.70 -20.84
C HIS A 81 1.48 33.38 -22.19
N SER A 82 1.18 34.67 -22.30
CA SER A 82 1.57 35.49 -23.45
C SER A 82 3.09 35.61 -23.51
N ARG A 83 3.66 35.28 -24.68
CA ARG A 83 5.05 35.59 -25.04
C ARG A 83 5.18 37.09 -25.27
N GLY A 84 6.34 37.63 -24.88
CA GLY A 84 6.65 39.05 -24.91
C GLY A 84 6.72 39.70 -26.28
N SER A 85 6.77 41.02 -26.23
CA SER A 85 7.45 41.94 -27.15
C SER A 85 7.82 43.19 -26.35
#